data_AF-A0A7W1SZM4-F1
#
_entry.id   AF-A0A7W1SZM4-F1
#
_cell.length_a   1.000
_cell.length_b   1.000
_cell.length_c   1.000
_cell.angle_alpha   90.00
_cell.angle_beta   90.00
_cell.angle_gamma   90.00
#
_symmetry.space_group_name_H-M   'P 1'
#
loop_
_entity.id
_entity.type
_entity.pdbx_description
1 polymer ?
#
loop_
_entity_poly.entity_id
_entity_poly.type
_entity_poly.pdbx_seq_one_letter_code
_entity_poly.pdbx_strand_id
1 'polypeptide(L)'
;MSEQITPFASSADYYRPVEVFVPRQYRPRYWLHLLLLIGTVFTTMVVGARMQYNFNHGLPAFYLEQDSLGLFPVMWLWAQPARFLLGLPFAASLMVILLSHEMGHYLFCRHYGVNATLPFFIPAPTLFGTLGAFIRIRSSIRSRSALFDIGIAGPIAGFVVACGVLAIALGLSKPLPGYVNPSDQLSYPLIFRLMHDAFRVLGLSRGTGALPFDRVLLHPMAVAAWVGMFATSLNLLPGGQLDGGHIVFAIYPRAHRYVSRITILALIPMALYFWVGWLLWAVLLRISGMRHPVVAEYPGISRGRRWLALVALLMLIVTLTPAPFSEGSLLSILHR
;
A
#
# COMPACT_ATOMS: atom_id res chain seq x y z
N MET A 1 -30.83 19.19 70.79
CA MET A 1 -30.15 18.50 69.66
C MET A 1 -30.09 19.51 68.53
N SER A 2 -28.91 20.03 68.23
CA SER A 2 -28.68 20.99 67.14
C SER A 2 -28.29 20.19 65.90
N GLU A 3 -29.15 20.15 64.88
CA GLU A 3 -28.77 19.59 63.57
C GLU A 3 -27.70 20.48 62.93
N GLN A 4 -26.54 19.90 62.66
CA GLN A 4 -25.50 20.52 61.86
C GLN A 4 -25.91 20.42 60.39
N ILE A 5 -26.31 21.55 59.80
CA ILE A 5 -26.46 21.68 58.35
C ILE A 5 -25.05 21.65 57.75
N THR A 6 -24.73 20.59 57.01
CA THR A 6 -23.50 20.49 56.24
C THR A 6 -23.46 21.59 55.17
N PRO A 7 -22.31 22.26 54.95
CA PRO A 7 -22.22 23.31 53.94
C PRO A 7 -22.43 22.70 52.55
N PHE A 8 -23.32 23.31 51.76
CA PHE A 8 -23.53 22.96 50.35
C PHE A 8 -22.18 22.96 49.63
N ALA A 9 -21.83 21.81 49.03
CA ALA A 9 -20.64 21.67 48.18
C ALA A 9 -20.67 22.75 47.09
N SER A 10 -19.59 23.51 46.96
CA SER A 10 -19.52 24.63 46.03
C SER A 10 -19.83 24.18 44.60
N SER A 11 -20.59 24.98 43.86
CA SER A 11 -20.96 24.74 42.46
C SER A 11 -19.77 24.56 41.49
N ALA A 12 -18.54 24.79 41.96
CA ALA A 12 -17.32 24.57 41.21
C ALA A 12 -17.04 23.08 40.93
N ASP A 13 -17.50 22.15 41.78
CA ASP A 13 -17.25 20.71 41.57
C ASP A 13 -18.12 20.09 40.48
N TYR A 14 -19.18 20.78 40.04
CA TYR A 14 -20.11 20.25 39.03
C TYR A 14 -19.62 20.49 37.59
N TYR A 15 -18.84 21.55 37.37
CA TYR A 15 -18.27 21.87 36.05
C TYR A 15 -16.81 21.44 36.00
N ARG A 16 -16.56 20.17 35.67
CA ARG A 16 -15.24 19.81 35.12
C ARG A 16 -15.00 20.68 33.88
N PRO A 17 -13.94 21.49 33.83
CA PRO A 17 -13.66 22.27 32.62
C PRO A 17 -13.54 21.30 31.45
N VAL A 18 -14.32 21.53 30.40
CA VAL A 18 -14.17 20.79 29.15
C VAL A 18 -12.75 21.05 28.68
N GLU A 19 -11.91 20.03 28.67
CA GLU A 19 -10.55 20.14 28.15
C GLU A 19 -10.63 20.53 26.66
N VAL A 20 -10.47 21.83 26.40
CA VAL A 20 -10.36 22.34 25.04
C VAL A 20 -8.96 21.99 24.56
N PHE A 21 -8.85 20.88 23.82
CA PHE A 21 -7.61 20.53 23.15
C PHE A 21 -7.29 21.61 22.10
N VAL A 22 -6.39 22.54 22.44
CA VAL A 22 -5.82 23.49 21.49
C VAL A 22 -4.73 22.77 20.71
N PRO A 23 -4.93 22.42 19.42
CA PRO A 23 -3.87 21.78 18.66
C PRO A 23 -2.68 22.72 18.56
N ARG A 24 -1.50 22.28 19.00
CA ARG A 24 -0.24 23.01 18.77
C ARG A 24 -0.14 23.37 17.28
N GLN A 25 -0.02 24.66 16.99
CA GLN A 25 0.24 25.13 15.62
C GLN A 25 1.60 24.60 15.17
N TYR A 26 1.57 23.51 14.40
CA TYR A 26 2.77 22.92 13.84
C TYR A 26 3.18 23.69 12.59
N ARG A 27 4.42 24.18 12.54
CA ARG A 27 4.99 24.75 11.32
C ARG A 27 5.37 23.61 10.36
N PRO A 28 4.67 23.43 9.23
CA PRO A 28 4.98 22.38 8.27
C PRO A 28 6.40 22.52 7.74
N ARG A 29 7.21 21.45 7.85
CA ARG A 29 8.57 21.38 7.30
C ARG A 29 8.50 20.96 5.84
N TYR A 30 7.99 21.82 4.96
CA TYR A 30 7.80 21.50 3.53
C TYR A 30 9.09 21.02 2.85
N TRP A 31 10.25 21.55 3.25
CA TRP A 31 11.56 21.13 2.73
C TRP A 31 11.82 19.63 2.95
N LEU A 32 11.36 19.05 4.08
CA LEU A 32 11.57 17.63 4.37
C LEU A 32 10.73 16.75 3.45
N HIS A 33 9.47 17.14 3.20
CA HIS A 33 8.60 16.45 2.24
C HIS A 33 9.18 16.49 0.83
N LEU A 34 9.70 17.66 0.43
CA LEU A 34 10.32 17.83 -0.88
C LEU A 34 11.61 17.01 -1.00
N LEU A 35 12.48 17.03 0.00
CA LEU A 35 13.72 16.25 0.03
C LEU A 35 13.43 14.75 -0.11
N LEU A 36 12.47 14.27 0.67
CA LEU A 36 12.04 12.87 0.64
C LEU A 36 11.43 12.49 -0.71
N LEU A 37 10.58 13.34 -1.27
CA LEU A 37 10.00 13.16 -2.61
C LEU A 37 11.10 13.07 -3.68
N ILE A 38 12.05 14.00 -3.69
CA ILE A 38 13.17 14.00 -4.64
C ILE A 38 14.00 12.73 -4.47
N GLY A 39 14.31 12.35 -3.22
CA GLY A 39 15.01 11.11 -2.92
C GLY A 39 14.29 9.88 -3.48
N THR A 40 12.96 9.80 -3.30
CA THR A 40 12.16 8.67 -3.78
C THR A 40 12.07 8.65 -5.30
N VAL A 41 11.90 9.80 -5.95
CA VAL A 41 11.94 9.90 -7.41
C VAL A 41 13.29 9.42 -7.92
N PHE A 42 14.40 9.85 -7.30
CA PHE A 42 15.73 9.39 -7.68
C PHE A 42 15.89 7.87 -7.55
N THR A 43 15.57 7.28 -6.39
CA THR A 43 15.74 5.84 -6.19
C THR A 43 14.83 5.00 -7.08
N THR A 44 13.59 5.43 -7.31
CA THR A 44 12.66 4.75 -8.24
C THR A 44 13.08 4.90 -9.69
N MET A 45 13.65 6.03 -10.09
CA MET A 45 14.23 6.23 -11.43
C MET A 45 15.41 5.30 -11.70
N VAL A 46 16.30 5.11 -10.71
CA VAL A 46 17.45 4.19 -10.84
C VAL A 46 16.98 2.76 -11.09
N VAL A 47 16.05 2.27 -10.26
CA VAL A 47 15.48 0.93 -10.40
C VAL A 47 14.70 0.78 -11.70
N GLY A 48 13.86 1.78 -12.03
CA GLY A 48 13.07 1.80 -13.25
C GLY A 48 13.93 1.77 -14.51
N ALA A 49 15.07 2.46 -14.51
CA ALA A 49 15.98 2.48 -15.64
C ALA A 49 16.58 1.09 -15.91
N ARG A 50 16.91 0.34 -14.84
CA ARG A 50 17.36 -1.05 -14.97
C ARG A 50 16.24 -1.96 -15.48
N MET A 51 15.02 -1.83 -14.96
CA MET A 51 13.87 -2.61 -15.44
C MET A 51 13.56 -2.34 -16.92
N GLN A 52 13.58 -1.08 -17.34
CA GLN A 52 13.34 -0.70 -18.72
C GLN A 52 14.46 -1.18 -19.65
N TYR A 53 15.71 -1.13 -19.19
CA TYR A 53 16.84 -1.72 -19.90
C TYR A 53 16.62 -3.22 -20.12
N ASN A 54 16.28 -3.97 -19.07
CA ASN A 54 16.00 -5.41 -19.16
C ASN A 54 14.85 -5.69 -20.14
N PHE A 55 13.75 -4.94 -20.03
CA PHE A 55 12.61 -5.06 -20.92
C PHE A 55 12.96 -4.82 -22.39
N ASN A 56 13.81 -3.83 -22.68
CA ASN A 56 14.27 -3.53 -24.04
C ASN A 56 15.14 -4.67 -24.62
N HIS A 57 15.81 -5.45 -23.78
CA HIS A 57 16.62 -6.61 -24.16
C HIS A 57 15.87 -7.95 -24.05
N GLY A 58 14.56 -7.93 -23.77
CA GLY A 58 13.76 -9.15 -23.65
C GLY A 58 13.99 -9.94 -22.37
N LEU A 59 14.58 -9.31 -21.35
CA LEU A 59 14.89 -9.92 -20.05
C LEU A 59 13.81 -9.61 -19.01
N PRO A 60 13.61 -10.49 -18.01
CA PRO A 60 12.73 -10.23 -16.86
C PRO A 60 13.12 -8.98 -16.08
N ALA A 61 12.14 -8.39 -15.38
CA ALA A 61 12.33 -7.17 -14.61
C ALA A 61 13.44 -7.29 -13.55
N PHE A 62 13.62 -8.47 -12.94
CA PHE A 62 14.57 -8.73 -11.86
C PHE A 62 15.72 -9.67 -12.24
N TYR A 63 16.13 -9.67 -13.50
CA TYR A 63 17.22 -10.52 -13.96
C TYR A 63 18.59 -10.10 -13.39
N LEU A 64 19.26 -11.03 -12.69
CA LEU A 64 20.51 -10.80 -11.96
C LEU A 64 21.68 -11.72 -12.37
N GLU A 65 21.43 -12.81 -13.08
CA GLU A 65 22.40 -13.92 -13.21
C GLU A 65 23.59 -13.67 -14.15
N GLN A 66 23.61 -12.58 -14.94
CA GLN A 66 24.59 -12.49 -16.03
C GLN A 66 25.31 -11.14 -16.24
N ASP A 67 24.96 -10.10 -15.47
CA ASP A 67 25.64 -8.79 -15.56
C ASP A 67 26.37 -8.45 -14.26
N SER A 68 27.50 -7.75 -14.35
CA SER A 68 28.14 -7.01 -13.24
C SER A 68 27.28 -5.86 -12.68
N LEU A 69 26.02 -5.75 -13.12
CA LEU A 69 25.05 -4.71 -12.79
C LEU A 69 24.06 -5.23 -11.75
N GLY A 70 24.26 -4.84 -10.49
CA GLY A 70 23.31 -5.13 -9.42
C GLY A 70 21.95 -4.43 -9.60
N LEU A 71 21.01 -4.72 -8.68
CA LEU A 71 19.64 -4.16 -8.68
C LEU A 71 19.59 -2.62 -8.65
N PHE A 72 20.62 -1.97 -8.10
CA PHE A 72 20.69 -0.52 -7.97
C PHE A 72 21.98 0.03 -8.61
N PRO A 73 22.07 0.07 -9.95
CA PRO A 73 23.33 0.27 -10.67
C PRO A 73 23.65 1.77 -10.85
N VAL A 74 23.95 2.46 -9.74
CA VAL A 74 24.21 3.91 -9.75
C VAL A 74 25.38 4.28 -10.67
N MET A 75 26.49 3.52 -10.61
CA MET A 75 27.68 3.82 -11.42
C MET A 75 27.44 3.66 -12.93
N TRP A 76 26.58 2.72 -13.32
CA TRP A 76 26.19 2.52 -14.71
C TRP A 76 25.33 3.67 -15.26
N LEU A 77 24.55 4.32 -14.39
CA LEU A 77 23.79 5.52 -14.74
C LEU A 77 24.68 6.76 -14.81
N TRP A 78 25.65 6.90 -13.90
CA TRP A 78 26.63 7.99 -13.95
C TRP A 78 27.46 7.97 -15.23
N ALA A 79 27.81 6.78 -15.74
CA ALA A 79 28.55 6.65 -16.99
C ALA A 79 27.78 7.19 -18.22
N GLN A 80 26.44 7.09 -18.22
CA GLN A 80 25.59 7.61 -19.29
C GLN A 80 24.30 8.20 -18.70
N PRO A 81 24.27 9.49 -18.34
CA PRO A 81 23.14 10.10 -17.64
C PRO A 81 21.81 10.04 -18.40
N ALA A 82 21.83 9.92 -19.73
CA ALA A 82 20.63 9.73 -20.55
C ALA A 82 19.83 8.48 -20.15
N ARG A 83 20.48 7.47 -19.56
CA ARG A 83 19.83 6.24 -19.07
C ARG A 83 18.83 6.51 -17.94
N PHE A 84 18.97 7.61 -17.20
CA PHE A 84 17.97 7.99 -16.19
C PHE A 84 16.57 8.12 -16.79
N LEU A 85 16.46 8.62 -18.02
CA LEU A 85 15.17 8.80 -18.69
C LEU A 85 14.44 7.47 -18.94
N LEU A 86 15.16 6.35 -19.01
CA LEU A 86 14.57 5.02 -19.12
C LEU A 86 13.75 4.65 -17.88
N GLY A 87 14.04 5.26 -16.72
CA GLY A 87 13.32 5.02 -15.48
C GLY A 87 11.97 5.73 -15.38
N LEU A 88 11.70 6.71 -16.25
CA LEU A 88 10.50 7.54 -16.20
C LEU A 88 9.19 6.74 -16.19
N PRO A 89 8.98 5.72 -17.06
CA PRO A 89 7.71 5.01 -17.10
C PRO A 89 7.38 4.31 -15.77
N PHE A 90 8.38 3.65 -15.16
CA PHE A 90 8.21 2.99 -13.86
C PHE A 90 8.03 4.00 -12.73
N ALA A 91 8.94 4.96 -12.62
CA ALA A 91 8.94 5.92 -11.52
C ALA A 91 7.68 6.79 -11.53
N ALA A 92 7.31 7.36 -12.68
CA ALA A 92 6.10 8.18 -12.79
C ALA A 92 4.84 7.39 -12.44
N SER A 93 4.72 6.15 -12.93
CA SER A 93 3.59 5.28 -12.62
C SER A 93 3.50 4.97 -11.13
N LEU A 94 4.60 4.55 -10.50
CA LEU A 94 4.63 4.21 -9.08
C LEU A 94 4.33 5.42 -8.20
N MET A 95 4.94 6.57 -8.52
CA MET A 95 4.74 7.81 -7.77
C MET A 95 3.30 8.30 -7.86
N VAL A 96 2.65 8.22 -9.03
CA VAL A 96 1.24 8.60 -9.19
C VAL A 96 0.32 7.66 -8.43
N ILE A 97 0.59 6.34 -8.40
CA ILE A 97 -0.20 5.39 -7.61
C ILE A 97 -0.08 5.68 -6.11
N LEU A 98 1.14 5.77 -5.58
CA LEU A 98 1.39 6.04 -4.16
C LEU A 98 0.82 7.41 -3.74
N LEU A 99 1.03 8.44 -4.56
CA LEU A 99 0.47 9.76 -4.32
C LEU A 99 -1.06 9.71 -4.28
N SER A 100 -1.69 9.02 -5.21
CA SER A 100 -3.16 8.91 -5.27
C SER A 100 -3.73 8.20 -4.05
N HIS A 101 -3.07 7.14 -3.57
CA HIS A 101 -3.43 6.44 -2.33
C HIS A 101 -3.39 7.41 -1.13
N GLU A 102 -2.26 8.06 -0.91
CA GLU A 102 -2.10 8.98 0.22
C GLU A 102 -3.00 10.21 0.12
N MET A 103 -3.26 10.67 -1.11
CA MET A 103 -4.17 11.77 -1.37
C MET A 103 -5.62 11.41 -1.07
N GLY A 104 -6.03 10.16 -1.32
CA GLY A 104 -7.34 9.65 -0.91
C GLY A 104 -7.56 9.83 0.59
N HIS A 105 -6.59 9.41 1.42
CA HIS A 105 -6.65 9.61 2.86
C HIS A 105 -6.64 11.09 3.26
N TYR A 106 -5.76 11.89 2.66
CA TYR A 106 -5.60 13.31 2.99
C TYR A 106 -6.86 14.13 2.68
N LEU A 107 -7.48 13.90 1.51
CA LEU A 107 -8.69 14.61 1.10
C LEU A 107 -9.86 14.32 2.06
N PHE A 108 -10.02 13.06 2.50
CA PHE A 108 -11.03 12.71 3.49
C PHE A 108 -10.68 13.20 4.90
N CYS A 109 -9.40 13.24 5.28
CA CYS A 109 -8.97 13.92 6.50
C CYS A 109 -9.41 15.40 6.46
N ARG A 110 -9.16 16.10 5.35
CA ARG A 110 -9.57 17.50 5.17
C ARG A 110 -11.08 17.68 5.19
N HIS A 111 -11.83 16.80 4.55
CA HIS A 111 -13.30 16.82 4.56
C HIS A 111 -13.87 16.69 5.96
N TYR A 112 -13.30 15.82 6.80
CA TYR A 112 -13.73 15.60 8.19
C TYR A 112 -13.06 16.53 9.21
N GLY A 113 -12.24 17.51 8.79
CA GLY A 113 -11.52 18.39 9.69
C GLY A 113 -10.47 17.68 10.56
N VAL A 114 -10.00 16.51 10.14
CA VAL A 114 -8.92 15.75 10.79
C VAL A 114 -7.57 16.30 10.29
N ASN A 115 -6.73 16.75 11.22
CA ASN A 115 -5.43 17.30 10.90
C ASN A 115 -4.46 16.18 10.48
N ALA A 116 -3.96 16.24 9.25
CA ALA A 116 -3.00 15.31 8.69
C ALA A 116 -1.85 16.03 7.98
N THR A 117 -0.70 15.38 7.86
CA THR A 117 0.42 15.90 7.08
C THR A 117 0.22 15.70 5.58
N LEU A 118 1.03 16.41 4.78
CA LEU A 118 1.31 15.98 3.42
C LEU A 118 2.00 14.59 3.44
N PRO A 119 1.96 13.85 2.32
CA PRO A 119 2.60 12.54 2.22
C PRO A 119 4.11 12.62 2.49
N PHE A 120 4.63 11.63 3.21
CA PHE A 120 6.05 11.36 3.33
C PHE A 120 6.37 10.18 2.42
N PHE A 121 7.18 10.42 1.38
CA PHE A 121 7.70 9.35 0.53
C PHE A 121 8.99 8.79 1.15
N ILE A 122 9.16 7.48 1.18
CA ILE A 122 10.32 6.85 1.83
C ILE A 122 11.26 6.30 0.74
N PRO A 123 12.35 7.01 0.40
CA PRO A 123 13.33 6.48 -0.54
C PRO A 123 14.00 5.24 0.04
N ALA A 124 14.19 4.23 -0.80
CA ALA A 124 14.98 3.07 -0.44
C ALA A 124 15.67 2.50 -1.68
N PRO A 125 17.00 2.33 -1.67
CA PRO A 125 17.74 1.68 -2.75
C PRO A 125 17.57 0.16 -2.69
N THR A 126 16.32 -0.29 -2.65
CA THR A 126 15.91 -1.69 -2.60
C THR A 126 15.23 -2.07 -3.93
N LEU A 127 14.56 -3.23 -3.97
CA LEU A 127 13.99 -3.84 -5.17
C LEU A 127 13.08 -2.93 -6.00
N PHE A 128 12.32 -2.04 -5.36
CA PHE A 128 11.33 -1.18 -6.04
C PHE A 128 11.69 0.32 -5.99
N GLY A 129 12.83 0.67 -5.37
CA GLY A 129 13.27 2.06 -5.23
C GLY A 129 12.51 2.86 -4.16
N THR A 130 11.61 2.26 -3.39
CA THR A 130 10.85 2.94 -2.33
C THR A 130 10.31 1.94 -1.30
N LEU A 131 10.12 2.38 -0.05
CA LEU A 131 9.34 1.65 0.96
C LEU A 131 7.86 2.06 0.97
N GLY A 132 7.46 2.96 0.08
CA GLY A 132 6.10 3.48 -0.05
C GLY A 132 6.00 4.94 0.38
N ALA A 133 4.77 5.35 0.66
CA ALA A 133 4.45 6.65 1.20
C ALA A 133 3.46 6.50 2.35
N PHE A 134 3.39 7.51 3.22
CA PHE A 134 2.35 7.56 4.25
C PHE A 134 2.04 9.00 4.66
N ILE A 135 0.79 9.27 5.04
CA ILE A 135 0.41 10.47 5.78
C ILE A 135 0.45 10.20 7.29
N ARG A 136 0.76 11.24 8.07
CA ARG A 136 0.65 11.20 9.52
C ARG A 136 -0.60 11.93 9.97
N ILE A 137 -1.56 11.19 10.52
CA ILE A 137 -2.73 11.74 11.20
C ILE A 137 -2.30 12.29 12.57
N ARG A 138 -2.66 13.53 12.88
CA ARG A 138 -2.17 14.28 14.05
C ARG A 138 -3.25 14.62 15.07
N SER A 139 -4.51 14.46 14.72
CA SER A 139 -5.65 14.65 15.62
C SER A 139 -6.44 13.35 15.75
N SER A 140 -7.18 13.19 16.83
CA SER A 140 -8.06 12.04 17.01
C SER A 140 -9.20 12.05 15.98
N ILE A 141 -9.52 10.87 15.46
CA ILE A 141 -10.69 10.66 14.61
C ILE A 141 -11.90 10.44 15.52
N ARG A 142 -12.85 11.37 15.50
CA ARG A 142 -13.95 11.40 16.49
C ARG A 142 -15.20 10.62 16.08
N SER A 143 -15.28 10.13 14.84
CA SER A 143 -16.46 9.45 14.29
C SER A 143 -16.08 8.16 13.57
N ARG A 144 -16.90 7.12 13.71
CA ARG A 144 -16.74 5.85 12.98
C ARG A 144 -16.93 6.00 11.47
N SER A 145 -17.80 6.92 11.05
CA SER A 145 -17.96 7.22 9.63
C SER A 145 -16.69 7.85 9.06
N ALA A 146 -16.11 8.82 9.79
CA ALA A 146 -14.85 9.43 9.39
C ALA A 146 -13.71 8.40 9.36
N LEU A 147 -13.63 7.52 10.35
CA LEU A 147 -12.63 6.45 10.39
C LEU A 147 -12.75 5.49 9.20
N PHE A 148 -13.98 5.09 8.88
CA PHE A 148 -14.27 4.21 7.74
C PHE A 148 -13.91 4.90 6.42
N ASP A 149 -14.41 6.11 6.21
CA ASP A 149 -14.29 6.82 4.94
C ASP A 149 -12.83 7.23 4.68
N ILE A 150 -12.10 7.68 5.71
CA ILE A 150 -10.66 7.92 5.62
C ILE A 150 -9.93 6.62 5.31
N GLY A 151 -10.23 5.51 6.01
CA GLY A 151 -9.55 4.23 5.82
C GLY A 151 -9.72 3.66 4.41
N ILE A 152 -10.92 3.73 3.83
CA ILE A 152 -11.18 3.15 2.50
C ILE A 152 -10.76 4.05 1.33
N ALA A 153 -10.74 5.38 1.52
CA ALA A 153 -10.50 6.33 0.44
C ALA A 153 -9.12 6.14 -0.22
N GLY A 154 -8.08 5.89 0.57
CA GLY A 154 -6.73 5.66 0.03
C GLY A 154 -6.64 4.40 -0.83
N PRO A 155 -7.00 3.21 -0.31
CA PRO A 155 -7.02 1.97 -1.07
C PRO A 155 -7.82 2.06 -2.37
N ILE A 156 -9.00 2.69 -2.37
CA ILE A 156 -9.79 2.88 -3.60
C ILE A 156 -9.03 3.75 -4.61
N ALA A 157 -8.52 4.91 -4.17
CA ALA A 157 -7.82 5.85 -5.06
C ALA A 157 -6.55 5.21 -5.66
N GLY A 158 -5.74 4.54 -4.83
CA GLY A 158 -4.56 3.81 -5.27
C GLY A 158 -4.90 2.68 -6.24
N PHE A 159 -5.92 1.87 -5.92
CA PHE A 159 -6.36 0.74 -6.74
C PHE A 159 -6.86 1.18 -8.13
N VAL A 160 -7.72 2.20 -8.20
CA VAL A 160 -8.25 2.70 -9.48
C VAL A 160 -7.12 3.17 -10.40
N VAL A 161 -6.17 3.93 -9.84
CA VAL A 161 -5.01 4.42 -10.60
C VAL A 161 -4.10 3.26 -11.01
N ALA A 162 -3.86 2.28 -10.12
CA ALA A 162 -3.07 1.10 -10.45
C ALA A 162 -3.69 0.25 -11.57
N CYS A 163 -5.02 0.09 -11.58
CA CYS A 163 -5.74 -0.57 -12.67
C CYS A 163 -5.57 0.18 -14.00
N GLY A 164 -5.67 1.51 -14.00
CA GLY A 164 -5.43 2.33 -15.19
C GLY A 164 -3.99 2.21 -15.71
N VAL A 165 -3.00 2.25 -14.82
CA VAL A 165 -1.59 2.03 -15.17
C VAL A 165 -1.38 0.63 -15.75
N LEU A 166 -1.96 -0.40 -15.13
CA LEU A 166 -1.82 -1.77 -15.61
C LEU A 166 -2.48 -1.96 -16.98
N ALA A 167 -3.63 -1.33 -17.23
CA ALA A 167 -4.30 -1.35 -18.53
C ALA A 167 -3.39 -0.79 -19.63
N ILE A 168 -2.74 0.35 -19.37
CA ILE A 168 -1.77 0.94 -20.28
C ILE A 168 -0.55 0.02 -20.45
N ALA A 169 -0.04 -0.53 -19.35
CA ALA A 169 1.14 -1.39 -19.36
C ALA A 169 0.96 -2.68 -20.16
N LEU A 170 -0.23 -3.29 -20.11
CA LEU A 170 -0.56 -4.48 -20.91
C LEU A 170 -0.46 -4.17 -22.42
N GLY A 171 -0.90 -2.98 -22.85
CA GLY A 171 -0.76 -2.55 -24.25
C GLY A 171 0.69 -2.29 -24.69
N LEU A 172 1.60 -2.01 -23.76
CA LEU A 172 3.03 -1.79 -24.02
C LEU A 172 3.89 -3.07 -23.91
N SER A 173 3.29 -4.17 -23.44
CA SER A 173 3.99 -5.43 -23.14
C SER A 173 4.31 -6.23 -24.41
N LYS A 174 5.35 -7.07 -24.37
CA LYS A 174 5.93 -7.78 -25.53
C LYS A 174 5.90 -9.29 -25.37
N PRO A 175 6.08 -10.10 -26.43
CA PRO A 175 6.14 -11.56 -26.28
C PRO A 175 7.40 -11.93 -25.51
N LEU A 176 7.31 -12.93 -24.63
CA LEU A 176 8.47 -13.45 -23.93
C LEU A 176 9.38 -14.21 -24.92
N PRO A 177 10.66 -13.82 -25.10
CA PRO A 177 11.52 -14.34 -26.17
C PRO A 177 12.14 -15.72 -25.89
N GLY A 178 11.81 -16.38 -24.78
CA GLY A 178 12.37 -17.69 -24.45
C GLY A 178 11.90 -18.24 -23.10
N TYR A 179 12.52 -19.34 -22.68
CA TYR A 179 12.34 -19.89 -21.34
C TYR A 179 13.04 -18.99 -20.32
N VAL A 180 12.33 -18.64 -19.25
CA VAL A 180 12.85 -17.86 -18.13
C VAL A 180 12.82 -18.72 -16.89
N ASN A 181 13.89 -18.69 -16.10
CA ASN A 181 13.94 -19.40 -14.83
C ASN A 181 12.78 -18.94 -13.93
N PRO A 182 11.99 -19.86 -13.34
CA PRO A 182 10.88 -19.50 -12.46
C PRO A 182 11.28 -18.64 -11.25
N SER A 183 12.56 -18.66 -10.85
CA SER A 183 13.15 -17.82 -9.80
C SER A 183 13.20 -16.33 -10.16
N ASP A 184 13.30 -16.00 -11.45
CA ASP A 184 13.49 -14.62 -11.93
C ASP A 184 12.17 -13.90 -12.22
N GLN A 185 11.04 -14.58 -12.06
CA GLN A 185 9.71 -14.04 -12.33
C GLN A 185 8.98 -13.68 -11.04
N LEU A 186 8.39 -12.48 -11.06
CA LEU A 186 7.44 -12.02 -10.05
C LEU A 186 6.11 -12.77 -10.23
N SER A 187 5.53 -13.26 -9.15
CA SER A 187 4.15 -13.77 -9.19
C SER A 187 3.16 -12.62 -9.27
N TYR A 188 2.14 -12.74 -10.10
CA TYR A 188 1.15 -11.68 -10.30
C TYR A 188 -0.17 -11.95 -9.57
N PRO A 189 -0.82 -10.91 -8.99
CA PRO A 189 -2.11 -11.07 -8.34
C PRO A 189 -3.22 -11.37 -9.35
N LEU A 190 -4.35 -11.88 -8.86
CA LEU A 190 -5.48 -12.33 -9.69
C LEU A 190 -5.96 -11.25 -10.68
N ILE A 191 -5.98 -9.99 -10.27
CA ILE A 191 -6.40 -8.86 -11.10
C ILE A 191 -5.60 -8.70 -12.39
N PHE A 192 -4.33 -9.12 -12.45
CA PHE A 192 -3.54 -9.07 -13.69
C PHE A 192 -4.10 -10.02 -14.73
N ARG A 193 -4.41 -11.25 -14.32
CA ARG A 193 -5.04 -12.25 -15.19
C ARG A 193 -6.44 -11.82 -15.60
N LEU A 194 -7.25 -11.36 -14.64
CA LEU A 194 -8.61 -10.89 -14.92
C LEU A 194 -8.63 -9.75 -15.95
N MET A 195 -7.71 -8.79 -15.84
CA MET A 195 -7.68 -7.67 -16.77
C MET A 195 -7.10 -8.06 -18.13
N HIS A 196 -6.08 -8.93 -18.17
CA HIS A 196 -5.58 -9.51 -19.43
C HIS A 196 -6.67 -10.27 -20.18
N ASP A 197 -7.40 -11.14 -19.49
CA ASP A 197 -8.50 -11.92 -20.06
C ASP A 197 -9.66 -11.02 -20.50
N ALA A 198 -10.00 -10.00 -19.72
CA ALA A 198 -11.00 -9.01 -20.12
C ALA A 198 -10.59 -8.26 -21.39
N PHE A 199 -9.33 -7.85 -21.51
CA PHE A 199 -8.83 -7.16 -22.71
C PHE A 199 -8.86 -8.08 -23.94
N ARG A 200 -8.58 -9.37 -23.74
CA ARG A 200 -8.69 -10.39 -24.77
C ARG A 200 -10.13 -10.59 -25.24
N VAL A 201 -11.07 -10.76 -24.32
CA VAL A 201 -12.49 -10.95 -24.63
C VAL A 201 -13.09 -9.72 -25.33
N LEU A 202 -12.69 -8.52 -24.91
CA LEU A 202 -13.16 -7.26 -25.49
C LEU A 202 -12.48 -6.91 -26.84
N GLY A 203 -11.55 -7.73 -27.32
CA GLY A 203 -10.81 -7.47 -28.56
C GLY A 203 -9.87 -6.25 -28.49
N LEU A 204 -9.55 -5.78 -27.28
CA LEU A 204 -8.64 -4.66 -27.04
C LEU A 204 -7.17 -5.07 -27.10
N SER A 205 -6.92 -6.37 -26.97
CA SER A 205 -5.61 -6.99 -27.15
C SER A 205 -5.15 -6.95 -28.61
N ARG A 206 -4.40 -5.92 -29.01
CA ARG A 206 -3.67 -5.89 -30.28
C ARG A 206 -2.28 -6.52 -30.08
N GLY A 207 -1.85 -7.40 -30.98
CA GLY A 207 -0.53 -8.04 -30.93
C GLY A 207 -0.38 -9.03 -29.77
N THR A 208 0.44 -8.67 -28.78
CA THR A 208 0.87 -9.54 -27.65
C THR A 208 -0.24 -9.97 -26.72
N GLY A 209 -1.36 -9.25 -26.67
CA GLY A 209 -2.50 -9.61 -25.83
C GLY A 209 -3.28 -10.84 -26.32
N ALA A 210 -3.01 -11.36 -27.52
CA ALA A 210 -3.57 -12.64 -27.96
C ALA A 210 -2.87 -13.85 -27.31
N LEU A 211 -1.67 -13.63 -26.77
CA LEU A 211 -0.90 -14.69 -26.10
C LEU A 211 -1.49 -15.02 -24.72
N PRO A 212 -1.33 -16.26 -24.27
CA PRO A 212 -1.49 -16.61 -22.86
C PRO A 212 -0.64 -15.69 -21.96
N PHE A 213 -1.16 -15.32 -20.79
CA PHE A 213 -0.52 -14.35 -19.89
C PHE A 213 0.91 -14.75 -19.47
N ASP A 214 1.18 -16.03 -19.34
CA ASP A 214 2.49 -16.62 -19.03
C ASP A 214 3.54 -16.40 -20.14
N ARG A 215 3.12 -16.03 -21.35
CA ARG A 215 4.01 -15.74 -22.49
C ARG A 215 4.18 -14.26 -22.77
N VAL A 216 3.72 -13.40 -21.86
CA VAL A 216 3.82 -11.95 -21.99
C VAL A 216 4.92 -11.42 -21.08
N LEU A 217 5.93 -10.79 -21.68
CA LEU A 217 6.91 -9.99 -20.96
C LEU A 217 6.27 -8.64 -20.64
N LEU A 218 6.01 -8.39 -19.36
CA LEU A 218 5.33 -7.19 -18.90
C LEU A 218 6.23 -5.94 -18.92
N HIS A 219 5.67 -4.83 -19.36
CA HIS A 219 6.32 -3.52 -19.32
C HIS A 219 6.62 -3.10 -17.86
N PRO A 220 7.70 -2.36 -17.55
CA PRO A 220 8.01 -1.90 -16.19
C PRO A 220 6.86 -1.17 -15.47
N MET A 221 5.99 -0.49 -16.21
CA MET A 221 4.76 0.12 -15.66
C MET A 221 3.84 -0.91 -14.99
N ALA A 222 3.78 -2.15 -15.49
CA ALA A 222 3.02 -3.23 -14.87
C ALA A 222 3.63 -3.63 -13.52
N VAL A 223 4.96 -3.59 -13.39
CA VAL A 223 5.64 -3.81 -12.10
C VAL A 223 5.30 -2.68 -11.12
N ALA A 224 5.24 -1.42 -11.58
CA ALA A 224 4.76 -0.32 -10.75
C ALA A 224 3.30 -0.52 -10.28
N ALA A 225 2.41 -0.98 -11.16
CA ALA A 225 1.05 -1.34 -10.79
C ALA A 225 1.01 -2.52 -9.82
N TRP A 226 1.88 -3.52 -9.98
CA TRP A 226 2.02 -4.64 -9.06
C TRP A 226 2.39 -4.14 -7.66
N VAL A 227 3.37 -3.24 -7.55
CA VAL A 227 3.78 -2.66 -6.25
C VAL A 227 2.63 -1.89 -5.61
N GLY A 228 1.89 -1.11 -6.40
CA GLY A 228 0.70 -0.39 -5.94
C GLY A 228 -0.42 -1.30 -5.43
N MET A 229 -0.70 -2.39 -6.16
CA MET A 229 -1.70 -3.38 -5.76
C MET A 229 -1.24 -4.18 -4.54
N PHE A 230 0.04 -4.50 -4.45
CA PHE A 230 0.62 -5.14 -3.27
C PHE A 230 0.49 -4.23 -2.04
N ALA A 231 0.86 -2.95 -2.16
CA ALA A 231 0.68 -1.96 -1.09
C ALA A 231 -0.80 -1.81 -0.67
N THR A 232 -1.71 -1.79 -1.65
CA THR A 232 -3.17 -1.78 -1.40
C THR A 232 -3.59 -3.02 -0.61
N SER A 233 -3.14 -4.22 -1.01
CA SER A 233 -3.48 -5.47 -0.33
C SER A 233 -2.98 -5.49 1.11
N LEU A 234 -1.76 -4.99 1.35
CA LEU A 234 -1.18 -4.88 2.68
C LEU A 234 -1.99 -3.93 3.54
N ASN A 235 -2.29 -2.73 3.05
CA ASN A 235 -3.09 -1.74 3.77
C ASN A 235 -4.52 -2.23 4.07
N LEU A 236 -5.09 -3.08 3.21
CA LEU A 236 -6.42 -3.67 3.42
C LEU A 236 -6.43 -4.90 4.32
N LEU A 237 -5.27 -5.39 4.80
CA LEU A 237 -5.25 -6.48 5.78
C LEU A 237 -6.05 -6.08 7.04
N PRO A 238 -6.94 -6.95 7.53
CA PRO A 238 -7.86 -6.58 8.61
C PRO A 238 -7.19 -6.69 9.98
N GLY A 239 -6.27 -5.78 10.28
CA GLY A 239 -5.62 -5.73 11.59
C GLY A 239 -4.76 -4.49 11.83
N GLY A 240 -4.37 -4.30 13.09
CA GLY A 240 -3.47 -3.22 13.48
C GLY A 240 -4.03 -1.82 13.23
N GLN A 241 -3.15 -0.91 12.79
CA GLN A 241 -3.49 0.45 12.38
C GLN A 241 -3.57 0.62 10.86
N LEU A 242 -3.66 -0.50 10.13
CA LEU A 242 -3.82 -0.48 8.68
C LEU A 242 -5.25 -0.06 8.31
N ASP A 243 -5.45 0.33 7.06
CA ASP A 243 -6.74 0.78 6.54
C ASP A 243 -7.84 -0.28 6.68
N GLY A 244 -7.51 -1.56 6.45
CA GLY A 244 -8.40 -2.69 6.69
C GLY A 244 -8.79 -2.83 8.16
N GLY A 245 -7.87 -2.53 9.09
CA GLY A 245 -8.15 -2.45 10.52
C GLY A 245 -9.16 -1.35 10.85
N HIS A 246 -8.98 -0.15 10.28
CA HIS A 246 -9.93 0.97 10.43
C HIS A 246 -11.33 0.63 9.90
N ILE A 247 -11.41 -0.04 8.75
CA ILE A 247 -12.67 -0.52 8.16
C ILE A 247 -13.38 -1.50 9.10
N VAL A 248 -12.66 -2.53 9.58
CA VAL A 248 -13.22 -3.54 10.49
C VAL A 248 -13.64 -2.91 11.82
N PHE A 249 -12.81 -2.06 12.39
CA PHE A 249 -13.10 -1.37 13.65
C PHE A 249 -14.34 -0.49 13.52
N ALA A 250 -14.47 0.27 12.44
CA ALA A 250 -15.64 1.11 12.23
C ALA A 250 -16.93 0.28 12.18
N ILE A 251 -16.90 -0.89 11.52
CA ILE A 251 -18.09 -1.72 11.29
C ILE A 251 -18.49 -2.40 12.60
N TYR A 252 -17.54 -3.09 13.21
CA TYR A 252 -17.78 -3.86 14.41
C TYR A 252 -16.56 -3.82 15.33
N PRO A 253 -16.48 -2.81 16.23
CA PRO A 253 -15.34 -2.61 17.13
C PRO A 253 -14.99 -3.84 17.97
N ARG A 254 -16.00 -4.61 18.38
CA ARG A 254 -15.84 -5.82 19.19
C ARG A 254 -15.14 -6.96 18.43
N ALA A 255 -15.38 -7.13 17.12
CA ALA A 255 -14.67 -8.14 16.34
C ALA A 255 -13.27 -7.71 15.93
N HIS A 256 -12.96 -6.42 15.88
CA HIS A 256 -11.63 -5.94 15.45
C HIS A 256 -10.48 -6.67 16.18
N ARG A 257 -10.61 -6.88 17.50
CA ARG A 257 -9.61 -7.63 18.28
C ARG A 257 -9.45 -9.08 17.83
N TYR A 258 -10.56 -9.76 17.56
CA TYR A 258 -10.55 -11.15 17.13
C TYR A 258 -10.05 -11.29 15.69
N VAL A 259 -10.56 -10.46 14.78
CA VAL A 259 -10.16 -10.44 13.36
C VAL A 259 -8.67 -10.14 13.24
N SER A 260 -8.16 -9.11 13.92
CA SER A 260 -6.74 -8.78 13.88
C SER A 260 -5.85 -9.91 14.41
N ARG A 261 -6.28 -10.68 15.42
CA ARG A 261 -5.55 -11.86 15.90
C ARG A 261 -5.55 -12.98 14.88
N ILE A 262 -6.70 -13.25 14.26
CA ILE A 262 -6.83 -14.26 13.20
C ILE A 262 -5.94 -13.90 12.02
N THR A 263 -5.90 -12.63 11.59
CA THR A 263 -5.01 -12.16 10.53
C THR A 263 -3.54 -12.41 10.87
N ILE A 264 -3.10 -12.05 12.07
CA ILE A 264 -1.71 -12.31 12.51
C ILE A 264 -1.40 -13.80 12.49
N LEU A 265 -2.31 -14.64 12.99
CA LEU A 265 -2.14 -16.10 13.00
C LEU A 265 -2.11 -16.69 11.59
N ALA A 266 -2.90 -16.14 10.65
CA ALA A 266 -2.92 -16.56 9.24
C ALA A 266 -1.64 -16.16 8.49
N LEU A 267 -0.99 -15.05 8.87
CA LEU A 267 0.27 -14.63 8.26
C LEU A 267 1.45 -15.56 8.59
N ILE A 268 1.40 -16.31 9.70
CA ILE A 268 2.46 -17.26 10.08
C ILE A 268 2.59 -18.41 9.07
N PRO A 269 1.55 -19.22 8.78
CA PRO A 269 1.65 -20.25 7.74
C PRO A 269 1.90 -19.62 6.36
N MET A 270 1.39 -18.41 6.09
CA MET A 270 1.75 -17.70 4.87
C MET A 270 3.27 -17.44 4.76
N ALA A 271 3.93 -17.11 5.88
CA ALA A 271 5.38 -16.94 5.92
C ALA A 271 6.16 -18.25 5.70
N LEU A 272 5.65 -19.36 6.25
CA LEU A 272 6.28 -20.67 6.13
C LEU A 272 6.23 -21.22 4.71
N TYR A 273 5.06 -21.14 4.06
CA TYR A 273 4.81 -21.81 2.78
C TYR A 273 4.95 -20.90 1.55
N PHE A 274 4.73 -19.59 1.68
CA PHE A 274 4.67 -18.69 0.52
C PHE A 274 5.80 -17.67 0.49
N TRP A 275 5.90 -16.80 1.50
CA TRP A 275 6.92 -15.74 1.51
C TRP A 275 7.28 -15.26 2.92
N VAL A 276 8.57 -15.33 3.28
CA VAL A 276 9.09 -14.96 4.60
C VAL A 276 8.72 -13.53 5.03
N GLY A 277 8.51 -12.61 4.09
CA GLY A 277 8.09 -11.24 4.38
C GLY A 277 6.74 -11.14 5.09
N TRP A 278 5.88 -12.16 5.04
CA TRP A 278 4.66 -12.20 5.84
C TRP A 278 4.94 -12.22 7.36
N LEU A 279 6.09 -12.74 7.80
CA LEU A 279 6.50 -12.70 9.19
C LEU A 279 6.80 -11.27 9.66
N LEU A 280 7.46 -10.47 8.82
CA LEU A 280 7.66 -9.05 9.07
C LEU A 280 6.31 -8.34 9.25
N TRP A 281 5.35 -8.58 8.36
CA TRP A 281 4.01 -8.01 8.48
C TRP A 281 3.24 -8.50 9.70
N ALA A 282 3.38 -9.77 10.09
CA ALA A 282 2.78 -10.30 11.32
C ALA A 282 3.32 -9.57 12.58
N VAL A 283 4.62 -9.31 12.62
CA VAL A 283 5.27 -8.55 13.70
C VAL A 283 4.80 -7.09 13.70
N LEU A 284 4.79 -6.42 12.55
CA LEU A 284 4.32 -5.04 12.42
C LEU A 284 2.85 -4.87 12.81
N LEU A 285 1.98 -5.82 12.41
CA LEU A 285 0.59 -5.86 12.82
C LEU A 285 0.43 -6.09 14.32
N ARG A 286 1.24 -6.97 14.91
CA ARG A 286 1.22 -7.20 16.35
C ARG A 286 1.61 -5.95 17.12
N ILE A 287 2.64 -5.23 16.68
CA ILE A 287 3.12 -4.00 17.33
C ILE A 287 2.08 -2.88 17.18
N SER A 288 1.57 -2.65 15.97
CA SER A 288 0.58 -1.59 15.71
C SER A 288 -0.77 -1.85 16.41
N GLY A 289 -1.19 -3.12 16.50
CA GLY A 289 -2.43 -3.53 17.16
C GLY A 289 -2.46 -3.37 18.68
N MET A 290 -1.34 -3.05 19.33
CA MET A 290 -1.30 -2.75 20.77
C MET A 290 -1.93 -1.40 21.13
N ARG A 291 -2.15 -0.52 20.14
CA ARG A 291 -2.77 0.80 20.34
C ARG A 291 -4.18 0.80 19.79
N HIS A 292 -5.16 0.90 20.68
CA HIS A 292 -6.57 0.98 20.28
C HIS A 292 -6.98 2.44 20.00
N PRO A 293 -7.59 2.73 18.84
CA PRO A 293 -8.13 4.05 18.58
C PRO A 293 -9.32 4.31 19.52
N VAL A 294 -9.26 5.41 20.27
CA VAL A 294 -10.33 5.86 21.17
C VAL A 294 -11.37 6.60 20.31
N VAL A 295 -12.26 5.85 19.66
CA VAL A 295 -13.36 6.39 18.85
C VAL A 295 -14.68 5.99 19.52
N ALA A 296 -15.66 6.90 19.53
CA ALA A 296 -16.96 6.65 20.13
C ALA A 296 -17.65 5.40 19.53
N GLU A 297 -18.21 4.55 20.38
CA GLU A 297 -18.89 3.32 19.96
C GLU A 297 -20.20 3.57 19.21
N TYR A 298 -20.79 4.77 19.27
CA TYR A 298 -22.05 5.13 18.62
C TYR A 298 -21.95 6.50 17.93
N PRO A 299 -22.68 6.74 16.82
CA PRO A 299 -23.61 5.85 16.10
C PRO A 299 -22.96 4.87 15.12
N GLY A 300 -23.73 3.89 14.64
CA GLY A 300 -23.36 2.86 13.65
C GLY A 300 -23.05 3.38 12.26
N ILE A 301 -22.37 2.55 11.45
CA ILE A 301 -22.17 2.88 10.04
C ILE A 301 -23.46 2.63 9.22
N SER A 302 -23.72 3.50 8.24
CA SER A 302 -24.78 3.35 7.24
C SER A 302 -24.65 2.09 6.38
N ARG A 303 -25.78 1.62 5.81
CA ARG A 303 -25.82 0.44 4.92
C ARG A 303 -24.92 0.59 3.68
N GLY A 304 -24.84 1.79 3.09
CA GLY A 304 -23.99 2.06 1.93
C GLY A 304 -22.50 1.82 2.19
N ARG A 305 -22.00 2.18 3.37
CA ARG A 305 -20.61 1.92 3.76
C ARG A 305 -20.32 0.43 3.99
N ARG A 306 -21.33 -0.37 4.34
CA ARG A 306 -21.16 -1.84 4.41
C ARG A 306 -20.89 -2.44 3.02
N TRP A 307 -21.54 -1.93 1.97
CA TRP A 307 -21.23 -2.32 0.59
C TRP A 307 -19.81 -1.92 0.20
N LEU A 308 -19.36 -0.73 0.59
CA LEU A 308 -17.98 -0.31 0.37
C LEU A 308 -16.96 -1.22 1.08
N ALA A 309 -17.28 -1.76 2.26
CA ALA A 309 -16.42 -2.76 2.89
C ALA A 309 -16.36 -4.08 2.13
N LEU A 310 -17.44 -4.50 1.47
CA LEU A 310 -17.40 -5.65 0.57
C LEU A 310 -16.50 -5.36 -0.63
N VAL A 311 -16.55 -4.14 -1.19
CA VAL A 311 -15.61 -3.71 -2.24
C VAL A 311 -14.17 -3.75 -1.74
N ALA A 312 -13.90 -3.30 -0.51
CA ALA A 312 -12.57 -3.39 0.10
C ALA A 312 -12.08 -4.85 0.25
N LEU A 313 -12.97 -5.76 0.66
CA LEU A 313 -12.66 -7.19 0.75
C LEU A 313 -12.36 -7.78 -0.64
N LEU A 314 -13.15 -7.42 -1.66
CA LEU A 314 -12.90 -7.84 -3.04
C LEU A 314 -11.56 -7.31 -3.55
N MET A 315 -11.25 -6.03 -3.30
CA MET A 315 -9.95 -5.44 -3.64
C MET A 315 -8.81 -6.21 -2.97
N LEU A 316 -8.92 -6.55 -1.68
CA LEU A 316 -7.93 -7.38 -1.00
C LEU A 316 -7.75 -8.73 -1.71
N ILE A 317 -8.84 -9.44 -2.02
CA ILE A 317 -8.76 -10.76 -2.67
C ILE A 317 -8.09 -10.67 -4.04
N VAL A 318 -8.45 -9.68 -4.87
CA VAL A 318 -7.93 -9.59 -6.24
C VAL A 318 -6.50 -9.04 -6.32
N THR A 319 -6.06 -8.28 -5.30
CA THR A 319 -4.71 -7.67 -5.24
C THR A 319 -3.71 -8.46 -4.40
N LEU A 320 -4.17 -9.36 -3.52
CA LEU A 320 -3.29 -10.15 -2.67
C LEU A 320 -2.45 -11.09 -3.54
N THR A 321 -1.13 -11.02 -3.33
CA THR A 321 -0.16 -11.93 -3.96
C THR A 321 0.48 -12.77 -2.84
N PRO A 322 0.02 -14.01 -2.60
CA PRO A 322 0.52 -14.83 -1.48
C PRO A 322 2.01 -15.11 -1.54
N ALA A 323 2.57 -15.41 -2.72
CA ALA A 323 3.99 -15.64 -2.92
C ALA A 323 4.54 -14.64 -3.96
N PRO A 324 4.91 -13.41 -3.58
CA PRO A 324 5.49 -12.43 -4.50
C PRO A 324 6.70 -12.97 -5.27
N PHE A 325 7.52 -13.76 -4.58
CA PHE A 325 8.70 -14.43 -5.12
C PHE A 325 8.53 -15.94 -4.96
N SER A 326 8.82 -16.70 -6.01
CA SER A 326 8.66 -18.15 -6.09
C SER A 326 9.53 -18.91 -5.08
N GLU A 327 10.74 -18.42 -4.80
CA GLU A 327 11.70 -19.04 -3.86
C GLU A 327 11.90 -18.23 -2.58
N GLY A 328 10.82 -17.62 -2.07
CA GLY A 328 10.88 -16.72 -0.92
C GLY A 328 10.39 -17.31 0.40
N SER A 329 10.05 -18.60 0.47
CA SER A 329 9.43 -19.20 1.67
C SER A 329 10.47 -19.50 2.75
N LEU A 330 10.07 -19.43 4.03
CA LEU A 330 10.99 -19.70 5.13
C LEU A 330 11.54 -21.13 5.08
N LEU A 331 10.73 -22.11 4.66
CA LEU A 331 11.16 -23.49 4.48
C LEU A 331 12.18 -23.63 3.33
N SER A 332 11.99 -22.92 2.23
CA SER A 332 12.95 -22.94 1.11
C SER A 332 14.30 -22.34 1.50
N ILE A 333 14.31 -21.32 2.38
CA ILE A 333 15.54 -20.68 2.86
C ILE A 333 16.27 -21.56 3.86
N LEU A 334 15.55 -22.24 4.77
CA LEU A 334 16.15 -23.10 5.79
C LEU A 334 16.74 -24.41 5.24
N HIS A 335 16.28 -24.85 4.07
CA HIS A 335 16.74 -26.09 3.43
C HIS A 335 17.79 -25.84 2.32
N ARG A 336 18.28 -24.61 2.15
CA ARG A 336 19.43 -24.27 1.28
C ARG A 336 20.72 -24.25 2.07
#